data_AF-A0A5S5ME48-F1
#
_entry.id   AF-A0A5S5ME48-F1
#
_cell.length_a   1.000
_cell.length_b   1.000
_cell.length_c   1.000
_cell.angle_alpha   90.00
_cell.angle_beta   90.00
_cell.angle_gamma   90.00
#
_symmetry.space_group_name_H-M   'P 1'
#
loop_
_entity.id
_entity.type
_entity.pdbx_description
1 polymer ?
#
loop_
_entity_poly.entity_id
_entity_poly.type
_entity_poly.pdbx_seq_one_letter_code
_entity_poly.pdbx_strand_id
1 'polypeptide(L)'
;MTVSGIYESLVTRLIQKRLAELEGSYFIEKQKLDPAEAAEYLSRFLSRVLVIAFDYLPSNEDKVLTQIDLSNALVKWLSEYLNNTEISENILTSQGEILTALFDTSNPIAANLKSHVLKITPKTGLTQSELFTGSNIGISLESELKREILSSDEICWLVSFIKWTGIRIFSDTLKEAVSNGTKIRIITTSYMGATDQKAVDFLASLPNTEVRLSYNTDRERLHAKAYLFHRKSGFDTGYIGSSNLSRSALTNGLEWNLKVTTSIPC
;
A
#
# COMPACT_ATOMS: atom_id res chain seq x y z
N MET A 1 22.29 9.79 -20.26
CA MET A 1 21.75 8.45 -20.51
C MET A 1 22.57 7.90 -21.63
N THR A 2 23.44 6.94 -21.32
CA THR A 2 24.45 6.40 -22.25
C THR A 2 24.44 4.86 -22.23
N VAL A 3 23.38 4.28 -21.66
CA VAL A 3 23.25 2.83 -21.51
C VAL A 3 22.19 2.34 -22.49
N SER A 4 22.54 1.46 -23.41
CA SER A 4 21.55 0.84 -24.30
C SER A 4 20.53 0.05 -23.48
N GLY A 5 19.25 0.22 -23.77
CA GLY A 5 18.18 -0.44 -23.01
C GLY A 5 16.80 0.14 -23.32
N ILE A 6 15.80 -0.33 -22.57
CA ILE A 6 14.42 0.16 -22.64
C ILE A 6 14.27 1.36 -21.72
N TYR A 7 13.57 2.39 -22.19
CA TYR A 7 13.33 3.62 -21.46
C TYR A 7 11.82 3.87 -21.35
N GLU A 8 11.40 4.26 -20.14
CA GLU A 8 10.06 4.75 -19.88
C GLU A 8 10.17 6.11 -19.18
N SER A 9 10.40 7.16 -19.97
CA SER A 9 10.59 8.51 -19.46
C SER A 9 10.12 9.57 -20.45
N LEU A 10 9.62 10.68 -19.95
CA LEU A 10 9.29 11.84 -20.78
C LEU A 10 10.57 12.41 -21.42
N VAL A 11 10.49 12.71 -22.71
CA VAL A 11 11.59 13.35 -23.44
C VAL A 11 11.65 14.84 -23.07
N THR A 12 12.50 15.18 -22.11
CA THR A 12 12.80 16.58 -21.74
C THR A 12 13.70 17.25 -22.79
N ARG A 13 13.84 18.58 -22.75
CA ARG A 13 14.80 19.29 -23.62
C ARG A 13 16.24 18.78 -23.46
N LEU A 14 16.63 18.42 -22.23
CA LEU A 14 17.94 17.84 -21.96
C LEU A 14 18.11 16.47 -22.62
N ILE A 15 17.08 15.61 -22.54
CA ILE A 15 17.08 14.31 -23.21
C ILE A 15 17.07 14.50 -24.72
N GLN A 16 16.24 15.38 -25.26
CA GLN A 16 16.15 15.66 -26.69
C GLN A 16 17.50 16.11 -27.27
N LYS A 17 18.24 16.99 -26.57
CA LYS A 17 19.59 17.40 -26.99
C LYS A 17 20.56 16.22 -27.03
N ARG A 18 20.55 15.37 -26.00
CA ARG A 18 21.41 14.16 -25.95
C ARG A 18 21.03 13.14 -27.01
N LEU A 19 19.74 12.95 -27.30
CA LEU A 19 19.29 12.04 -28.35
C LEU A 19 19.77 12.50 -29.72
N ALA A 20 19.79 13.82 -29.99
CA ALA A 20 20.30 14.36 -31.24
C ALA A 20 21.80 14.04 -31.46
N GLU A 21 22.60 13.99 -30.40
CA GLU A 21 24.02 13.60 -30.48
C GLU A 21 24.21 12.10 -30.81
N LEU A 22 23.17 11.29 -30.64
CA LEU A 22 23.18 9.83 -30.85
C LEU A 22 22.46 9.41 -32.15
N GLU A 23 21.86 10.36 -32.88
CA GLU A 23 21.17 10.11 -34.14
C GLU A 23 22.13 9.46 -35.15
N GLY A 24 21.64 8.42 -35.85
CA GLY A 24 22.41 7.66 -36.83
C GLY A 24 23.32 6.56 -36.26
N SER A 25 23.68 6.64 -34.97
CA SER A 25 24.49 5.59 -34.30
C SER A 25 23.67 4.66 -33.41
N TYR A 26 22.47 5.08 -33.02
CA TYR A 26 21.56 4.34 -32.16
C TYR A 26 20.17 4.24 -32.77
N PHE A 27 19.48 3.13 -32.50
CA PHE A 27 18.05 3.02 -32.71
C PHE A 27 17.32 3.80 -31.60
N ILE A 28 16.48 4.76 -31.98
CA ILE A 28 15.76 5.65 -31.06
C ILE A 28 14.26 5.55 -31.38
N GLU A 29 13.51 4.89 -30.50
CA GLU A 29 12.05 4.79 -30.59
C GLU A 29 11.39 5.81 -29.64
N LYS A 30 10.31 6.45 -30.08
CA LYS A 30 9.53 7.40 -29.27
C LYS A 30 8.04 7.14 -29.48
N GLN A 31 7.29 7.08 -28.39
CA GLN A 31 5.83 7.00 -28.42
C GLN A 31 5.22 8.34 -27.95
N LYS A 32 4.10 8.74 -28.56
CA LYS A 32 3.29 9.88 -28.08
C LYS A 32 2.52 9.47 -26.83
N LEU A 33 2.34 10.41 -25.89
CA LEU A 33 1.48 10.19 -24.73
C LEU A 33 0.03 9.95 -25.18
N ASP A 34 -0.58 8.92 -24.61
CA ASP A 34 -2.03 8.73 -24.69
C ASP A 34 -2.73 9.82 -23.87
N PRO A 35 -3.70 10.57 -24.42
CA PRO A 35 -4.48 11.56 -23.67
C PRO A 35 -5.10 11.01 -22.37
N ALA A 36 -5.48 9.73 -22.33
CA ALA A 36 -6.07 9.09 -21.16
C ALA A 36 -5.07 8.90 -20.00
N GLU A 37 -3.78 8.76 -20.31
CA GLU A 37 -2.71 8.51 -19.32
C GLU A 37 -1.79 9.73 -19.12
N ALA A 38 -1.91 10.75 -19.98
CA ALA A 38 -1.02 11.90 -19.98
C ALA A 38 -0.96 12.62 -18.64
N ALA A 39 -2.11 12.76 -17.96
CA ALA A 39 -2.19 13.40 -16.66
C ALA A 39 -1.29 12.70 -15.62
N GLU A 40 -1.26 11.37 -15.61
CA GLU A 40 -0.47 10.59 -14.66
C GLU A 40 1.04 10.73 -14.93
N TYR A 41 1.48 10.57 -16.19
CA TYR A 41 2.89 10.75 -16.55
C TYR A 41 3.40 12.16 -16.25
N LEU A 42 2.60 13.19 -16.55
CA LEU A 42 2.96 14.59 -16.29
C LEU A 42 2.99 14.90 -14.79
N SER A 43 2.05 14.36 -14.01
CA SER A 43 2.02 14.55 -12.55
C SER A 43 3.23 13.90 -11.88
N ARG A 44 3.60 12.68 -12.27
CA ARG A 44 4.81 12.00 -11.79
C ARG A 44 6.07 12.78 -12.14
N PHE A 45 6.14 13.34 -13.35
CA PHE A 45 7.25 14.20 -13.75
C PHE A 45 7.35 15.46 -12.89
N LEU A 46 6.24 16.19 -12.71
CA LEU A 46 6.19 17.39 -11.88
C LEU A 46 6.53 17.09 -10.42
N SER A 47 6.00 16.00 -9.85
CA SER A 47 6.34 15.56 -8.50
C SER A 47 7.85 15.39 -8.30
N ARG A 48 8.55 14.75 -9.25
CA ARG A 48 10.02 14.63 -9.20
C ARG A 48 10.74 15.98 -9.24
N VAL A 49 10.25 16.91 -10.06
CA VAL A 49 10.81 18.28 -10.12
C VAL A 49 10.57 19.02 -8.82
N LEU A 50 9.39 18.88 -8.22
CA LEU A 50 9.03 19.52 -6.96
C LEU A 50 9.87 18.99 -5.79
N VAL A 51 10.14 17.68 -5.72
CA VAL A 51 11.06 17.12 -4.72
C VAL A 51 12.43 17.79 -4.80
N ILE A 52 13.00 17.92 -6.01
CA ILE A 52 14.28 18.60 -6.20
C ILE A 52 14.19 20.08 -5.77
N ALA A 53 13.11 20.77 -6.11
CA ALA A 53 12.90 22.16 -5.73
C ALA A 53 12.81 22.33 -4.20
N PHE A 54 12.06 21.46 -3.53
CA PHE A 54 11.91 21.46 -2.07
C PHE A 54 13.21 21.12 -1.35
N ASP A 55 14.04 20.22 -1.90
CA ASP A 55 15.35 19.89 -1.33
C ASP A 55 16.37 21.02 -1.48
N TYR A 56 16.22 21.87 -2.51
CA TYR A 56 17.10 23.01 -2.76
C TYR A 56 16.84 24.21 -1.83
N LEU A 57 15.68 24.25 -1.16
CA LEU A 57 15.36 25.32 -0.21
C LEU A 57 16.34 25.35 0.97
N PRO A 58 16.61 26.54 1.56
CA PRO A 58 17.54 26.67 2.68
C PRO A 58 17.21 25.67 3.80
N SER A 59 18.23 24.93 4.24
CA SER A 59 18.08 23.98 5.35
C SER A 59 18.32 24.69 6.68
N ASN A 60 17.32 25.42 7.14
CA ASN A 60 17.25 26.07 8.46
C ASN A 60 16.14 25.41 9.32
N GLU A 61 15.93 25.91 10.53
CA GLU A 61 14.87 25.43 11.44
C GLU A 61 13.46 25.56 10.81
N ASP A 62 13.29 26.51 9.88
CA ASP A 62 12.03 26.80 9.18
C ASP A 62 11.90 26.09 7.82
N LYS A 63 12.71 25.07 7.52
CA LYS A 63 12.71 24.41 6.20
C LYS A 63 11.33 23.90 5.82
N VAL A 64 10.63 23.24 6.75
CA VAL A 64 9.29 22.68 6.54
C VAL A 64 8.27 23.80 6.30
N LEU A 65 8.33 24.89 7.07
CA LEU A 65 7.47 26.07 6.86
C LEU A 65 7.67 26.65 5.46
N THR A 66 8.92 26.81 5.04
CA THR A 66 9.25 27.35 3.72
C THR A 66 8.74 26.42 2.59
N GLN A 67 8.80 25.11 2.78
CA GLN A 67 8.24 24.12 1.85
C GLN A 67 6.71 24.19 1.79
N ILE A 68 6.04 24.39 2.93
CA ILE A 68 4.58 24.57 3.03
C ILE A 68 4.16 25.86 2.31
N ASP A 69 4.85 26.97 2.57
CA ASP A 69 4.55 28.27 1.94
C ASP A 69 4.68 28.19 0.41
N LEU A 70 5.74 27.54 -0.09
CA LEU A 70 5.91 27.31 -1.52
C LEU A 70 4.81 26.41 -2.09
N SER A 71 4.43 25.34 -1.38
CA SER A 71 3.34 24.44 -1.79
C SER A 71 2.02 25.19 -1.89
N ASN A 72 1.68 25.98 -0.87
CA ASN A 72 0.45 26.77 -0.83
C ASN A 72 0.42 27.86 -1.91
N ALA A 73 1.56 28.49 -2.20
CA ALA A 73 1.67 29.45 -3.31
C ALA A 73 1.41 28.79 -4.67
N LEU A 74 1.90 27.57 -4.89
CA LEU A 74 1.64 26.80 -6.12
C LEU A 74 0.17 26.38 -6.24
N VAL A 75 -0.44 25.91 -5.15
CA VAL A 75 -1.88 25.57 -5.10
C VAL A 75 -2.73 26.79 -5.46
N LYS A 76 -2.42 27.95 -4.87
CA LYS A 76 -3.13 29.20 -5.17
C LYS A 76 -2.96 29.61 -6.64
N TRP A 77 -1.74 29.57 -7.16
CA TRP A 77 -1.48 29.88 -8.57
C TRP A 77 -2.26 28.95 -9.52
N LEU A 78 -2.32 27.64 -9.23
CA LEU A 78 -3.10 26.69 -10.01
C LEU A 78 -4.60 26.98 -9.96
N SER A 79 -5.13 27.30 -8.78
CA SER A 79 -6.53 27.66 -8.60
C SER A 79 -6.91 28.90 -9.43
N GLU A 80 -6.07 29.94 -9.40
CA GLU A 80 -6.25 31.17 -10.20
C GLU A 80 -6.15 30.89 -11.70
N TYR A 81 -5.16 30.09 -12.13
CA TYR A 81 -4.95 29.74 -13.53
C TYR A 81 -6.10 28.93 -14.13
N LEU A 82 -6.69 28.02 -13.35
CA LEU A 82 -7.80 27.16 -13.78
C LEU A 82 -9.18 27.75 -13.49
N ASN A 83 -9.26 28.88 -12.77
CA ASN A 83 -10.49 29.43 -12.22
C ASN A 83 -11.31 28.37 -11.46
N ASN A 84 -10.62 27.58 -10.62
CA ASN A 84 -11.20 26.48 -9.86
C ASN A 84 -11.01 26.70 -8.36
N THR A 85 -12.11 26.96 -7.65
CA THR A 85 -12.11 27.26 -6.21
C THR A 85 -11.87 26.04 -5.33
N GLU A 86 -12.20 24.83 -5.77
CA GLU A 86 -11.96 23.60 -4.97
C GLU A 86 -10.46 23.39 -4.72
N ILE A 87 -9.60 23.79 -5.66
CA ILE A 87 -8.15 23.73 -5.49
C ILE A 87 -7.69 24.69 -4.38
N SER A 88 -8.33 25.86 -4.25
CA SER A 88 -7.96 26.86 -3.23
C SER A 88 -8.32 26.45 -1.81
N GLU A 89 -9.17 25.45 -1.63
CA GLU A 89 -9.53 24.92 -0.31
C GLU A 89 -8.52 23.89 0.20
N ASN A 90 -7.67 23.35 -0.68
CA ASN A 90 -6.67 22.33 -0.34
C ASN A 90 -5.31 22.94 0.02
N ILE A 91 -5.31 23.84 1.02
CA ILE A 91 -4.12 24.56 1.52
C ILE A 91 -3.59 23.85 2.77
N LEU A 92 -2.28 23.65 2.83
CA LEU A 92 -1.59 23.08 3.98
C LEU A 92 -1.57 24.05 5.17
N THR A 93 -1.78 23.54 6.37
CA THR A 93 -1.58 24.32 7.60
C THR A 93 -0.08 24.53 7.87
N SER A 94 0.26 25.58 8.62
CA SER A 94 1.64 25.95 8.94
C SER A 94 2.41 24.90 9.76
N GLN A 95 1.76 23.89 10.32
CA GLN A 95 2.40 22.95 11.24
C GLN A 95 3.00 21.74 10.51
N GLY A 96 2.66 21.52 9.23
CA GLY A 96 3.20 20.39 8.45
C GLY A 96 2.83 19.04 9.02
N GLU A 97 1.57 18.88 9.44
CA GLU A 97 1.10 17.68 10.12
C GLU A 97 0.52 16.67 9.14
N ILE A 98 0.69 15.38 9.46
CA ILE A 98 0.04 14.28 8.75
C ILE A 98 -1.09 13.77 9.63
N LEU A 99 -2.31 13.72 9.09
CA LEU A 99 -3.43 13.07 9.76
C LEU A 99 -3.19 11.55 9.79
N THR A 100 -2.84 11.02 10.96
CA THR A 100 -2.50 9.60 11.15
C THR A 100 -3.64 8.76 11.71
N ALA A 101 -4.64 9.40 12.34
CA ALA A 101 -5.82 8.74 12.87
C ALA A 101 -6.96 9.74 13.10
N LEU A 102 -8.20 9.29 12.93
CA LEU A 102 -9.42 10.02 13.28
C LEU A 102 -10.39 9.03 13.93
N PHE A 103 -10.75 9.28 15.19
CA PHE A 103 -11.68 8.44 15.95
C PHE A 103 -12.71 9.29 16.69
N ASP A 104 -13.93 8.77 16.78
CA ASP A 104 -15.01 9.39 17.55
C ASP A 104 -14.71 9.29 19.05
N THR A 105 -14.70 10.43 19.74
CA THR A 105 -14.46 10.52 21.18
C THR A 105 -15.75 10.41 22.00
N SER A 106 -16.92 10.58 21.38
CA SER A 106 -18.23 10.43 22.01
C SER A 106 -18.64 8.96 22.15
N ASN A 107 -18.16 8.10 21.24
CA ASN A 107 -18.28 6.65 21.31
C ASN A 107 -16.91 6.00 21.12
N PRO A 108 -16.02 6.08 22.13
CA PRO A 108 -14.64 5.68 21.97
C PRO A 108 -14.50 4.17 21.87
N ILE A 109 -13.85 3.72 20.81
CA ILE A 109 -13.54 2.29 20.59
C ILE A 109 -12.51 1.73 21.58
N ALA A 110 -11.81 2.60 22.32
CA ALA A 110 -10.84 2.22 23.33
C ALA A 110 -10.73 3.30 24.42
N ALA A 111 -10.47 2.89 25.66
CA ALA A 111 -10.27 3.80 26.79
C ALA A 111 -9.08 4.77 26.58
N ASN A 112 -8.06 4.34 25.84
CA ASN A 112 -6.93 5.18 25.44
C ASN A 112 -6.71 5.07 23.92
N LEU A 113 -7.21 6.06 23.18
CA LEU A 113 -7.12 6.12 21.72
C LEU A 113 -5.68 6.21 21.22
N LYS A 114 -4.78 6.92 21.93
CA LYS A 114 -3.37 7.05 21.51
C LYS A 114 -2.66 5.69 21.55
N SER A 115 -2.83 4.94 22.63
CA SER A 115 -2.29 3.59 22.75
C SER A 115 -2.93 2.62 21.75
N HIS A 116 -4.22 2.80 21.47
CA HIS A 116 -4.92 2.00 20.46
C HIS A 116 -4.34 2.22 19.06
N VAL A 117 -4.18 3.47 18.62
CA VAL A 117 -3.55 3.82 17.33
C VAL A 117 -2.17 3.16 17.22
N LEU A 118 -1.31 3.32 18.21
CA LEU A 118 0.03 2.72 18.20
C LEU A 118 0.02 1.19 18.12
N LYS A 119 -1.01 0.54 18.68
CA LYS A 119 -1.18 -0.92 18.62
C LYS A 119 -1.54 -1.39 17.21
N ILE A 120 -2.45 -0.67 16.53
CA ILE A 120 -3.08 -1.15 15.29
C ILE A 120 -2.48 -0.59 14.00
N THR A 121 -1.73 0.52 14.05
CA THR A 121 -1.16 1.13 12.84
C THR A 121 0.00 0.30 12.29
N PRO A 122 -0.04 -0.12 11.00
CA PRO A 122 1.07 -0.81 10.32
C PRO A 122 2.37 -0.02 10.44
N LYS A 123 3.48 -0.69 10.75
CA LYS A 123 4.77 -0.02 10.99
C LYS A 123 5.37 0.56 9.72
N THR A 124 5.01 0.00 8.57
CA THR A 124 5.41 0.48 7.23
C THR A 124 4.56 1.66 6.73
N GLY A 125 3.59 2.12 7.53
CA GLY A 125 2.63 3.14 7.12
C GLY A 125 1.56 2.58 6.17
N LEU A 126 0.72 3.44 5.60
CA LEU A 126 -0.37 3.04 4.69
C LEU A 126 -0.19 3.52 3.25
N THR A 127 0.87 4.29 2.98
CA THR A 127 1.12 4.95 1.69
C THR A 127 2.44 4.54 1.06
N GLN A 128 3.24 3.72 1.74
CA GLN A 128 4.52 3.23 1.25
C GLN A 128 4.43 1.73 0.96
N SER A 129 5.01 1.33 -0.18
CA SER A 129 5.23 -0.07 -0.50
C SER A 129 6.48 -0.57 0.22
N GLU A 130 6.46 -1.83 0.65
CA GLU A 130 7.54 -2.44 1.43
C GLU A 130 7.79 -3.88 0.96
N LEU A 131 9.05 -4.31 0.95
CA LEU A 131 9.44 -5.68 0.64
C LEU A 131 9.80 -6.45 1.91
N PHE A 132 9.00 -7.46 2.22
CA PHE A 132 9.25 -8.37 3.33
C PHE A 132 10.03 -9.57 2.83
N THR A 133 11.32 -9.64 3.16
CA THR A 133 12.16 -10.81 2.93
C THR A 133 12.41 -11.49 4.27
N GLY A 134 12.16 -12.80 4.39
CA GLY A 134 12.23 -13.59 5.64
C GLY A 134 13.55 -13.60 6.44
N SER A 135 14.51 -12.72 6.14
CA SER A 135 15.59 -12.33 7.03
C SER A 135 15.03 -11.54 8.22
N ASN A 136 15.34 -11.96 9.45
CA ASN A 136 14.94 -11.32 10.73
C ASN A 136 15.48 -9.89 10.95
N ILE A 137 15.83 -9.16 9.90
CA ILE A 137 16.36 -7.80 9.92
C ILE A 137 15.20 -6.86 9.56
N GLY A 138 14.33 -6.54 10.53
CA GLY A 138 13.26 -5.56 10.34
C GLY A 138 11.89 -5.95 10.91
N ILE A 139 10.84 -5.43 10.28
CA ILE A 139 9.45 -5.65 10.65
C ILE A 139 9.01 -7.03 10.15
N SER A 140 8.54 -7.91 11.03
CA SER A 140 8.05 -9.21 10.58
C SER A 140 6.68 -9.09 9.90
N LEU A 141 6.49 -9.88 8.84
CA LEU A 141 5.21 -9.96 8.13
C LEU A 141 4.06 -10.31 9.08
N GLU A 142 4.27 -11.23 10.02
CA GLU A 142 3.28 -11.56 11.05
C GLU A 142 2.83 -10.32 11.85
N SER A 143 3.79 -9.52 12.32
CA SER A 143 3.50 -8.33 13.12
C SER A 143 2.72 -7.29 12.30
N GLU A 144 3.06 -7.17 11.03
CA GLU A 144 2.40 -6.24 10.12
C GLU A 144 0.98 -6.69 9.79
N LEU A 145 0.79 -7.95 9.41
CA LEU A 145 -0.55 -8.51 9.14
C LEU A 145 -1.46 -8.41 10.37
N LYS A 146 -0.95 -8.56 11.60
CA LYS A 146 -1.75 -8.33 12.82
C LYS A 146 -2.30 -6.90 12.91
N ARG A 147 -1.51 -5.91 12.53
CA ARG A 147 -1.92 -4.49 12.50
C ARG A 147 -2.92 -4.23 11.39
N GLU A 148 -2.65 -4.77 10.22
CA GLU A 148 -3.54 -4.67 9.05
C GLU A 148 -4.92 -5.27 9.35
N ILE A 149 -4.99 -6.45 10.01
CA ILE A 149 -6.24 -7.08 10.46
C ILE A 149 -7.03 -6.17 11.41
N LEU A 150 -6.36 -5.52 12.38
CA LEU A 150 -7.04 -4.71 13.40
C LEU A 150 -7.43 -3.31 12.93
N SER A 151 -6.85 -2.83 11.82
CA SER A 151 -7.05 -1.47 11.32
C SER A 151 -7.88 -1.42 10.02
N SER A 152 -8.48 -2.55 9.60
CA SER A 152 -9.28 -2.65 8.37
C SER A 152 -10.77 -2.90 8.65
N ASP A 153 -11.61 -2.41 7.73
CA ASP A 153 -13.06 -2.62 7.72
C ASP A 153 -13.43 -3.94 7.03
N GLU A 154 -12.68 -4.34 5.99
CA GLU A 154 -12.88 -5.61 5.29
C GLU A 154 -11.55 -6.27 4.93
N ILE A 155 -11.49 -7.58 5.13
CA ILE A 155 -10.33 -8.42 4.86
C ILE A 155 -10.68 -9.40 3.74
N CYS A 156 -9.88 -9.41 2.68
CA CYS A 156 -10.02 -10.32 1.55
C CYS A 156 -8.74 -11.14 1.36
N TRP A 157 -8.79 -12.43 1.69
CA TRP A 157 -7.64 -13.33 1.58
C TRP A 157 -7.84 -14.37 0.48
N LEU A 158 -6.85 -14.48 -0.40
CA LEU A 158 -6.76 -15.52 -1.42
C LEU A 158 -5.49 -16.31 -1.15
N VAL A 159 -5.61 -17.52 -0.60
CA VAL A 159 -4.44 -18.27 -0.13
C VAL A 159 -4.53 -19.72 -0.58
N SER A 160 -3.46 -20.21 -1.19
CA SER A 160 -3.42 -21.57 -1.75
C SER A 160 -3.55 -22.68 -0.69
N PHE A 161 -3.02 -22.49 0.52
CA PHE A 161 -3.33 -23.38 1.63
C PHE A 161 -3.27 -22.68 2.99
N ILE A 162 -4.03 -23.22 3.94
CA ILE A 162 -4.11 -22.71 5.32
C ILE A 162 -3.79 -23.83 6.30
N LYS A 163 -2.69 -23.67 7.05
CA LYS A 163 -2.33 -24.57 8.15
C LYS A 163 -2.87 -24.04 9.47
N TRP A 164 -3.33 -24.94 10.35
CA TRP A 164 -3.78 -24.60 11.69
C TRP A 164 -2.70 -23.83 12.47
N THR A 165 -1.44 -24.27 12.33
CA THR A 165 -0.29 -23.64 12.98
C THR A 165 -0.04 -22.20 12.52
N GLY A 166 -0.43 -21.86 11.29
CA GLY A 166 -0.34 -20.48 10.78
C GLY A 166 -1.51 -19.65 11.27
N ILE A 167 -2.75 -20.08 11.00
CA ILE A 167 -3.92 -19.25 11.33
C ILE A 167 -4.10 -19.01 12.83
N ARG A 168 -3.70 -19.97 13.68
CA ARG A 168 -3.80 -19.82 15.13
C ARG A 168 -3.03 -18.60 15.66
N ILE A 169 -1.96 -18.18 14.97
CA ILE A 169 -1.16 -17.01 15.33
C ILE A 169 -2.00 -15.72 15.31
N PHE A 170 -3.01 -15.66 14.44
CA PHE A 170 -3.93 -14.53 14.29
C PHE A 170 -5.26 -14.75 15.00
N SER A 171 -5.45 -15.86 15.72
CA SER A 171 -6.78 -16.24 16.22
C SER A 171 -7.43 -15.19 17.12
N ASP A 172 -6.69 -14.62 18.07
CA ASP A 172 -7.21 -13.56 18.94
C ASP A 172 -7.40 -12.25 18.19
N THR A 173 -6.50 -11.92 17.27
CA THR A 173 -6.58 -10.73 16.41
C THR A 173 -7.80 -10.76 15.50
N LEU A 174 -8.10 -11.92 14.89
CA LEU A 174 -9.27 -12.10 14.04
C LEU A 174 -10.57 -12.01 14.83
N LYS A 175 -10.61 -12.60 16.04
CA LYS A 175 -11.76 -12.46 16.95
C LYS A 175 -11.99 -11.01 17.35
N GLU A 176 -10.92 -10.27 17.68
CA GLU A 176 -10.99 -8.84 17.99
C GLU A 176 -11.54 -8.06 16.79
N ALA A 177 -11.00 -8.27 15.59
CA ALA A 177 -11.45 -7.59 14.38
C ALA A 177 -12.94 -7.83 14.07
N VAL A 178 -13.40 -9.09 14.06
CA VAL A 178 -14.82 -9.37 13.78
C VAL A 178 -15.75 -8.85 14.87
N SER A 179 -15.29 -8.80 16.14
CA SER A 179 -16.06 -8.19 17.23
C SER A 179 -16.21 -6.67 17.08
N ASN A 180 -15.24 -6.04 16.42
CA ASN A 180 -15.28 -4.62 16.03
C ASN A 180 -16.03 -4.38 14.71
N GLY A 181 -16.63 -5.42 14.11
CA GLY A 181 -17.43 -5.31 12.89
C GLY A 181 -16.64 -5.52 11.59
N THR A 182 -15.36 -5.88 11.64
CA THR A 182 -14.57 -6.20 10.44
C THR A 182 -15.18 -7.40 9.71
N LYS A 183 -15.37 -7.27 8.40
CA LYS A 183 -15.84 -8.35 7.53
C LYS A 183 -14.67 -9.14 6.97
N ILE A 184 -14.78 -10.46 6.90
CA ILE A 184 -13.70 -11.32 6.43
C ILE A 184 -14.20 -12.20 5.28
N ARG A 185 -13.44 -12.25 4.18
CA ARG A 185 -13.70 -13.11 3.03
C ARG A 185 -12.45 -13.86 2.65
N ILE A 186 -12.57 -15.18 2.57
CA ILE A 186 -11.43 -16.07 2.35
C ILE A 186 -11.77 -17.01 1.21
N ILE A 187 -10.88 -17.06 0.22
CA ILE A 187 -10.90 -18.06 -0.83
C ILE A 187 -9.64 -18.92 -0.67
N THR A 188 -9.86 -20.23 -0.56
CA THR A 188 -8.77 -21.21 -0.52
C THR A 188 -9.14 -22.46 -1.29
N THR A 189 -8.27 -23.46 -1.29
CA THR A 189 -8.50 -24.73 -1.99
C THR A 189 -8.17 -25.92 -1.10
N SER A 190 -8.86 -27.04 -1.35
CA SER A 190 -8.52 -28.35 -0.79
C SER A 190 -7.43 -29.06 -1.60
N TYR A 191 -6.90 -28.41 -2.65
CA TYR A 191 -5.88 -28.97 -3.52
C TYR A 191 -4.67 -29.50 -2.72
N MET A 192 -4.23 -30.71 -3.06
CA MET A 192 -3.20 -31.50 -2.35
C MET A 192 -3.48 -31.82 -0.86
N GLY A 193 -4.66 -31.52 -0.32
CA GLY A 193 -4.94 -31.73 1.11
C GLY A 193 -4.05 -30.88 2.03
N ALA A 194 -3.48 -29.79 1.52
CA ALA A 194 -2.57 -28.93 2.27
C ALA A 194 -3.30 -28.00 3.25
N THR A 195 -4.58 -27.74 3.05
CA THR A 195 -5.41 -26.96 3.98
C THR A 195 -5.94 -27.84 5.09
N ASP A 196 -5.69 -27.45 6.35
CA ASP A 196 -6.15 -28.21 7.50
C ASP A 196 -7.65 -27.93 7.76
N GLN A 197 -8.48 -28.98 7.87
CA GLN A 197 -9.92 -28.85 8.16
C GLN A 197 -10.18 -27.97 9.39
N LYS A 198 -9.41 -28.17 10.47
CA LYS A 198 -9.50 -27.38 11.70
C LYS A 198 -9.28 -25.87 11.48
N ALA A 199 -8.46 -25.49 10.50
CA ALA A 199 -8.25 -24.09 10.16
C ALA A 199 -9.49 -23.50 9.47
N VAL A 200 -10.09 -24.25 8.55
CA VAL A 200 -11.33 -23.86 7.86
C VAL A 200 -12.48 -23.77 8.85
N ASP A 201 -12.66 -24.76 9.74
CA ASP A 201 -13.70 -24.76 10.76
C ASP A 201 -13.59 -23.55 11.68
N PHE A 202 -12.37 -23.22 12.12
CA PHE A 202 -12.12 -22.04 12.93
C PHE A 202 -12.53 -20.75 12.20
N LEU A 203 -12.08 -20.57 10.96
CA LEU A 203 -12.40 -19.39 10.18
C LEU A 203 -13.91 -19.27 9.92
N ALA A 204 -14.56 -20.38 9.55
CA ALA A 204 -16.00 -20.42 9.32
C ALA A 204 -16.84 -20.19 10.59
N SER A 205 -16.25 -20.44 11.78
CA SER A 205 -16.91 -20.16 13.06
C SER A 205 -16.92 -18.69 13.47
N LEU A 206 -16.07 -17.85 12.84
CA LEU A 206 -16.03 -16.43 13.15
C LEU A 206 -17.27 -15.71 12.59
N PRO A 207 -17.90 -14.79 13.34
CA PRO A 207 -18.96 -13.95 12.79
C PRO A 207 -18.43 -13.09 11.64
N ASN A 208 -19.33 -12.62 10.77
CA ASN A 208 -19.00 -11.76 9.62
C ASN A 208 -17.91 -12.33 8.69
N THR A 209 -17.76 -13.66 8.67
CA THR A 209 -16.71 -14.34 7.90
C THR A 209 -17.30 -15.28 6.84
N GLU A 210 -16.87 -15.12 5.60
CA GLU A 210 -17.22 -15.98 4.47
C GLU A 210 -15.98 -16.78 4.03
N VAL A 211 -16.04 -18.11 4.09
CA VAL A 211 -14.98 -19.00 3.61
C VAL A 211 -15.48 -19.80 2.42
N ARG A 212 -14.82 -19.65 1.26
CA ARG A 212 -15.10 -20.40 0.04
C ARG A 212 -13.93 -21.34 -0.26
N LEU A 213 -14.24 -22.63 -0.39
CA LEU A 213 -13.26 -23.67 -0.68
C LEU A 213 -13.44 -24.17 -2.12
N SER A 214 -12.40 -24.04 -2.93
CA SER A 214 -12.35 -24.68 -4.24
C SER A 214 -11.94 -26.13 -4.09
N TYR A 215 -12.87 -27.04 -4.43
CA TYR A 215 -12.66 -28.49 -4.46
C TYR A 215 -12.14 -28.99 -5.81
N ASN A 216 -11.82 -28.10 -6.74
CA ASN A 216 -11.41 -28.48 -8.08
C ASN A 216 -9.99 -29.11 -8.04
N THR A 217 -9.93 -30.43 -8.20
CA THR A 217 -8.67 -31.20 -8.22
C THR A 217 -8.08 -31.35 -9.62
N ASP A 218 -8.86 -31.07 -10.66
CA ASP A 218 -8.59 -31.52 -12.03
C ASP A 218 -8.27 -30.35 -13.01
N ARG A 219 -8.44 -29.10 -12.59
CA ARG A 219 -8.10 -27.89 -13.38
C ARG A 219 -7.16 -26.95 -12.60
N GLU A 220 -6.75 -25.86 -13.26
CA GLU A 220 -5.73 -24.89 -12.84
C GLU A 220 -5.61 -24.68 -11.32
N ARG A 221 -4.37 -24.80 -10.85
CA ARG A 221 -4.02 -24.75 -9.42
C ARG A 221 -4.22 -23.32 -8.91
N LEU A 222 -5.09 -23.13 -7.92
CA LEU A 222 -5.08 -21.90 -7.14
C LEU A 222 -3.78 -21.85 -6.32
N HIS A 223 -2.77 -21.15 -6.82
CA HIS A 223 -1.49 -20.96 -6.14
C HIS A 223 -1.23 -19.49 -5.73
N ALA A 224 -2.25 -18.64 -5.84
CA ALA A 224 -2.19 -17.25 -5.42
C ALA A 224 -2.14 -17.10 -3.89
N LYS A 225 -1.48 -16.03 -3.44
CA LYS A 225 -1.30 -15.65 -2.04
C LYS A 225 -1.38 -14.14 -1.99
N ALA A 226 -2.58 -13.67 -1.69
CA ALA A 226 -2.89 -12.25 -1.59
C ALA A 226 -3.67 -12.01 -0.29
N TYR A 227 -3.22 -11.01 0.46
CA TYR A 227 -3.88 -10.54 1.67
C TYR A 227 -4.25 -9.08 1.46
N LEU A 228 -5.53 -8.81 1.26
CA LEU A 228 -6.04 -7.47 0.99
C LEU A 228 -6.79 -6.94 2.21
N PHE A 229 -6.57 -5.68 2.52
CA PHE A 229 -7.12 -4.98 3.67
C PHE A 229 -7.75 -3.67 3.19
N HIS A 230 -9.07 -3.62 3.26
CA HIS A 230 -9.87 -2.50 2.82
C HIS A 230 -10.30 -1.63 4.00
N ARG A 231 -10.26 -0.32 3.80
CA ARG A 231 -10.61 0.70 4.77
C ARG A 231 -11.56 1.70 4.12
N LYS A 232 -12.60 2.09 4.85
CA LYS A 232 -13.51 3.16 4.41
C LYS A 232 -12.80 4.50 4.26
N SER A 233 -11.65 4.68 4.91
CA SER A 233 -10.79 5.85 4.74
C SER A 233 -10.07 5.91 3.39
N GLY A 234 -10.11 4.85 2.59
CA GLY A 234 -9.47 4.78 1.26
C GLY A 234 -7.98 4.39 1.29
N PHE A 235 -7.39 4.20 2.47
CA PHE A 235 -6.00 3.78 2.65
C PHE A 235 -5.86 2.24 2.62
N ASP A 236 -6.31 1.64 1.53
CA ASP A 236 -6.27 0.19 1.33
C ASP A 236 -4.83 -0.29 1.12
N THR A 237 -4.57 -1.51 1.61
CA THR A 237 -3.27 -2.16 1.50
C THR A 237 -3.44 -3.59 1.02
N GLY A 238 -2.47 -4.07 0.24
CA GLY A 238 -2.42 -5.44 -0.24
C GLY A 238 -1.04 -6.03 -0.02
N TYR A 239 -0.99 -7.32 0.30
CA TYR A 239 0.26 -8.07 0.42
C TYR A 239 0.21 -9.23 -0.56
N ILE A 240 1.15 -9.27 -1.49
CA ILE A 240 1.23 -10.28 -2.54
C ILE A 240 2.60 -10.92 -2.49
N GLY A 241 2.66 -12.25 -2.48
CA GLY A 241 3.95 -12.92 -2.33
C GLY A 241 3.90 -14.44 -2.33
N SER A 242 4.89 -15.03 -1.67
CA SER A 242 5.07 -16.48 -1.58
C SER A 242 4.54 -17.08 -0.26
N SER A 243 4.18 -16.25 0.73
CA SER A 243 3.72 -16.72 2.04
C SER A 243 2.30 -17.26 2.05
N ASN A 244 2.13 -18.54 2.36
CA ASN A 244 0.85 -19.11 2.78
C ASN A 244 0.58 -18.83 4.27
N LEU A 245 -0.63 -19.15 4.73
CA LEU A 245 -1.00 -19.12 6.16
C LEU A 245 -0.43 -20.36 6.89
N SER A 246 0.89 -20.41 7.05
CA SER A 246 1.60 -21.42 7.83
C SER A 246 2.62 -20.76 8.76
N ARG A 247 2.95 -21.42 9.87
CA ARG A 247 3.92 -20.87 10.83
C ARG A 247 5.27 -20.60 10.18
N SER A 248 5.77 -21.52 9.35
CA SER A 248 7.04 -21.35 8.67
C SER A 248 7.01 -20.13 7.76
N ALA A 249 6.00 -19.99 6.91
CA ALA A 249 5.91 -18.89 5.94
C ALA A 249 5.72 -17.49 6.56
N LEU A 250 5.27 -17.42 7.81
CA LEU A 250 5.00 -16.16 8.51
C LEU A 250 6.14 -15.72 9.44
N THR A 251 6.97 -16.66 9.92
CA THR A 251 8.02 -16.34 10.91
C THR A 251 9.43 -16.54 10.39
N ASN A 252 9.79 -17.74 9.93
CA ASN A 252 11.19 -18.14 9.71
C ASN A 252 11.46 -18.59 8.26
N GLY A 253 10.45 -18.60 7.42
CA GLY A 253 10.54 -19.01 6.02
C GLY A 253 11.23 -17.93 5.20
N LEU A 254 12.02 -18.35 4.22
CA LEU A 254 12.59 -17.46 3.21
C LEU A 254 11.51 -17.08 2.19
N GLU A 255 10.55 -16.28 2.64
CA GLU A 255 9.42 -15.83 1.84
C GLU A 255 9.61 -14.37 1.45
N TRP A 256 9.07 -14.01 0.28
CA TRP A 256 9.07 -12.65 -0.25
C TRP A 256 7.62 -12.20 -0.39
N ASN A 257 7.29 -11.06 0.21
CA ASN A 257 5.98 -10.45 0.08
C ASN A 257 6.14 -8.96 -0.17
N LEU A 258 5.45 -8.46 -1.18
CA LEU A 258 5.38 -7.04 -1.49
C LEU A 258 4.09 -6.47 -0.90
N LYS A 259 4.22 -5.43 -0.09
CA LYS A 259 3.11 -4.55 0.26
C LYS A 259 2.88 -3.57 -0.89
N VAL A 260 1.63 -3.43 -1.29
CA VAL A 260 1.12 -2.42 -2.22
C VAL A 260 0.08 -1.56 -1.51
N THR A 261 -0.04 -0.30 -1.94
CA THR A 261 -0.95 0.68 -1.35
C THR A 261 -1.78 1.33 -2.46
N THR A 262 -3.03 1.71 -2.17
CA THR A 262 -3.89 2.42 -3.13
C THR A 262 -3.65 3.93 -3.13
N SER A 263 -3.25 4.48 -1.99
CA SER A 263 -3.05 5.92 -1.82
C SER A 263 -1.59 6.29 -1.95
N ILE A 264 -1.34 7.37 -2.69
CA ILE A 264 -0.11 8.16 -2.63
C ILE A 264 -0.24 9.08 -1.41
N PRO A 265 0.84 9.34 -0.63
CA PRO A 265 0.76 10.38 0.39
C PRO A 265 0.49 11.71 -0.32
N CYS A 266 -0.71 12.26 -0.12
CA CYS A 266 -1.03 13.64 -0.48
C CYS A 266 -0.56 14.57 0.64
#